data_AF-A0ABD1TJZ5-F1
#
_entry.id   AF-A0ABD1TJZ5-F1
#
_cell.length_a   1.000
_cell.length_b   1.000
_cell.length_c   1.000
_cell.angle_alpha   90.00
_cell.angle_beta   90.00
_cell.angle_gamma   90.00
#
_symmetry.space_group_name_H-M   'P 1'
#
loop_
_entity.id
_entity.type
_entity.pdbx_description
1 polymer ?
#
loop_
_entity_poly.entity_id
_entity_poly.type
_entity_poly.pdbx_seq_one_letter_code
_entity_poly.pdbx_strand_id
1 'polypeptide(L)'
;MVAMILKYAMGLVENHVRSSVKDVVITVPPYMRVAERRGLLIAADLAGINVLALVNEHSGAALQYGIDKDFLNGTRHLMFYNMGSMHTYADISVWRWGGVGWGGVVWVKR
;
A
#
# COMPACT_ATOMS: atom_id res chain seq x y z
N MET A 1 -1.90 -21.78 -3.50
CA MET A 1 -0.48 -21.41 -3.25
C MET A 1 -0.34 -20.07 -2.54
N VAL A 2 -0.94 -18.97 -3.01
CA VAL A 2 -0.85 -17.64 -2.37
C VAL A 2 -1.18 -17.67 -0.86
N ALA A 3 -2.23 -18.40 -0.46
CA ALA A 3 -2.59 -18.57 0.95
C ALA A 3 -1.45 -19.14 1.82
N MET A 4 -0.66 -20.08 1.28
CA MET A 4 0.47 -20.68 2.01
C MET A 4 1.60 -19.66 2.20
N ILE A 5 1.85 -18.82 1.19
CA ILE A 5 2.85 -17.75 1.27
C ILE A 5 2.43 -16.71 2.31
N LEU A 6 1.15 -16.29 2.29
CA LEU A 6 0.62 -15.34 3.27
C LEU A 6 0.72 -15.90 4.69
N LYS A 7 0.33 -17.16 4.91
CA LYS A 7 0.43 -17.82 6.21
C LYS A 7 1.88 -17.91 6.71
N TYR A 8 2.82 -18.21 5.82
CA TYR A 8 4.25 -18.23 6.16
C TYR A 8 4.77 -16.83 6.55
N ALA A 9 4.43 -15.80 5.77
CA ALA A 9 4.81 -14.43 6.07
C ALA A 9 4.26 -13.96 7.43
N MET A 10 3.02 -14.31 7.75
CA MET A 10 2.43 -14.02 9.06
C MET A 10 3.19 -14.71 10.19
N GLY A 11 3.56 -15.98 10.03
CA GLY A 11 4.37 -16.69 11.03
C GLY A 11 5.71 -16.00 11.32
N LEU A 12 6.35 -15.39 10.30
CA LEU A 12 7.57 -14.60 10.50
C LEU A 12 7.30 -13.33 11.31
N VAL A 13 6.21 -12.62 11.01
CA VAL A 13 5.83 -11.40 11.73
C VAL A 13 5.45 -11.70 13.18
N GLU A 14 4.65 -12.74 13.43
CA GLU A 14 4.26 -13.14 14.78
C GLU A 14 5.47 -13.56 15.63
N ASN A 15 6.44 -14.25 15.04
CA ASN A 15 7.71 -14.58 15.71
C ASN A 15 8.52 -13.32 16.05
N HIS A 16 8.49 -12.30 15.19
CA HIS A 16 9.21 -11.04 15.41
C HIS A 16 8.55 -10.17 16.49
N VAL A 17 7.22 -10.00 16.42
CA VAL A 17 6.43 -9.13 17.33
C VAL A 17 6.07 -9.85 18.64
N ARG A 18 6.21 -11.19 18.70
CA ARG A 18 5.83 -12.06 19.82
C ARG A 18 4.35 -11.90 20.22
N SER A 19 3.50 -11.62 19.24
CA SER A 19 2.07 -11.42 19.41
C SER A 19 1.33 -11.93 18.17
N SER A 20 0.06 -12.30 18.34
CA SER A 20 -0.78 -12.72 17.22
C SER A 20 -1.15 -11.54 16.35
N VAL A 21 -1.02 -11.68 15.03
CA VAL A 21 -1.42 -10.64 14.07
C VAL A 21 -2.53 -11.20 13.20
N LYS A 22 -3.67 -10.50 13.14
CA LYS A 22 -4.86 -10.95 12.39
C LYS A 22 -5.25 -10.00 11.28
N ASP A 23 -5.04 -8.70 11.48
CA ASP A 23 -5.46 -7.66 10.55
C ASP A 23 -4.28 -7.15 9.74
N VAL A 24 -4.45 -7.09 8.42
CA VAL A 24 -3.40 -6.64 7.50
C VAL A 24 -3.93 -5.72 6.41
N VAL A 25 -3.05 -4.87 5.90
CA VAL A 25 -3.23 -4.14 4.65
C VAL A 25 -2.23 -4.71 3.65
N ILE A 26 -2.70 -5.07 2.46
CA ILE A 26 -1.85 -5.67 1.42
C ILE A 26 -1.69 -4.68 0.27
N THR A 27 -0.45 -4.43 -0.14
CA THR A 27 -0.16 -3.65 -1.34
C THR A 27 -0.33 -4.51 -2.59
N VAL A 28 -0.98 -3.95 -3.61
CA VAL A 28 -1.21 -4.61 -4.89
C VAL A 28 -0.76 -3.74 -6.06
N PRO A 29 -0.32 -4.35 -7.17
CA PRO A 29 0.04 -3.59 -8.35
C PRO A 29 -1.17 -2.86 -8.98
N PRO A 30 -0.97 -1.67 -9.58
CA PRO A 30 -2.04 -0.88 -10.19
C PRO A 30 -2.85 -1.63 -11.26
N TYR A 31 -2.20 -2.49 -12.03
CA TYR A 31 -2.78 -3.18 -13.17
C TYR A 31 -3.59 -4.43 -12.77
N MET A 32 -3.57 -4.82 -11.49
CA MET A 32 -4.26 -6.02 -11.02
C MET A 32 -5.78 -5.84 -11.14
N ARG A 33 -6.42 -6.75 -11.90
CA ARG A 33 -7.84 -6.70 -12.22
C ARG A 33 -8.69 -7.07 -10.99
N VAL A 34 -9.99 -6.76 -11.07
CA VAL A 34 -10.95 -7.11 -10.00
C VAL A 34 -10.98 -8.61 -9.71
N ALA A 35 -10.85 -9.45 -10.74
CA ALA A 35 -10.82 -10.92 -10.56
C ALA A 35 -9.60 -11.39 -9.75
N GLU A 36 -8.42 -10.85 -10.04
CA GLU A 36 -7.18 -11.18 -9.34
C GLU A 36 -7.21 -10.67 -7.89
N ARG A 37 -7.72 -9.44 -7.67
CA ARG A 37 -7.93 -8.88 -6.33
C ARG A 37 -8.88 -9.74 -5.49
N ARG A 38 -9.97 -10.22 -6.07
CA ARG A 38 -10.88 -11.16 -5.40
C ARG A 38 -10.19 -12.49 -5.07
N GLY A 39 -9.40 -13.02 -6.01
CA GLY A 39 -8.61 -14.23 -5.78
C GLY A 39 -7.62 -14.08 -4.62
N LEU A 40 -6.98 -12.91 -4.50
CA LEU A 40 -6.10 -12.59 -3.38
C LEU A 40 -6.84 -12.54 -2.04
N LEU A 41 -8.04 -11.91 -2.00
CA LEU A 41 -8.86 -11.86 -0.79
C LEU A 41 -9.30 -13.25 -0.33
N ILE A 42 -9.74 -14.11 -1.27
CA ILE A 42 -10.09 -15.51 -0.97
C ILE A 42 -8.86 -16.25 -0.42
N ALA A 43 -7.68 -16.04 -1.00
CA ALA A 43 -6.46 -16.66 -0.50
C ALA A 43 -6.07 -16.18 0.90
N ALA A 44 -6.32 -14.91 1.23
CA ALA A 44 -6.08 -14.36 2.56
C ALA A 44 -7.07 -14.93 3.59
N ASP A 45 -8.34 -15.08 3.22
CA ASP A 45 -9.37 -15.71 4.05
C ASP A 45 -9.02 -17.18 4.36
N LEU A 46 -8.58 -17.94 3.35
CA LEU A 46 -8.07 -19.31 3.53
C LEU A 46 -6.82 -19.38 4.41
N ALA A 47 -6.05 -18.30 4.51
CA ALA A 47 -4.89 -18.20 5.40
C ALA A 47 -5.27 -17.78 6.84
N GLY A 48 -6.55 -17.42 7.09
CA GLY A 48 -7.05 -16.95 8.39
C GLY A 48 -6.68 -15.50 8.70
N ILE A 49 -6.46 -14.68 7.69
CA ILE A 49 -6.00 -13.29 7.81
C ILE A 49 -7.11 -12.34 7.35
N ASN A 50 -7.43 -11.33 8.15
CA ASN A 50 -8.39 -10.30 7.80
C ASN A 50 -7.70 -9.17 7.03
N VAL A 51 -8.12 -8.96 5.77
CA VAL A 51 -7.57 -7.90 4.92
C VAL A 51 -8.43 -6.65 5.06
N LEU A 52 -7.91 -5.63 5.72
CA LEU A 52 -8.60 -4.36 5.94
C LEU A 52 -8.75 -3.56 4.64
N ALA A 53 -7.70 -3.54 3.83
CA ALA A 53 -7.69 -2.84 2.56
C ALA A 53 -6.64 -3.43 1.60
N LEU A 54 -6.96 -3.38 0.31
CA LEU A 54 -5.98 -3.54 -0.76
C LEU A 54 -5.57 -2.16 -1.25
N VAL A 55 -4.32 -1.78 -0.97
CA VAL A 55 -3.78 -0.47 -1.33
C VAL A 55 -2.89 -0.60 -2.54
N ASN A 56 -2.93 0.40 -3.41
CA ASN A 56 -2.02 0.44 -4.53
C ASN A 56 -0.59 0.71 -4.07
N GLU A 57 0.38 -0.05 -4.57
CA GLU A 57 1.79 0.06 -4.16
C GLU A 57 2.36 1.48 -4.31
N HIS A 58 2.13 2.14 -5.45
CA HIS A 58 2.55 3.53 -5.72
C HIS A 58 1.93 4.52 -4.74
N SER A 59 0.63 4.39 -4.45
CA SER A 59 -0.05 5.24 -3.47
C SER A 59 0.48 5.03 -2.06
N GLY A 60 0.81 3.79 -1.69
CA GLY A 60 1.45 3.47 -0.41
C GLY A 60 2.84 4.08 -0.29
N ALA A 61 3.66 3.99 -1.34
CA ALA A 61 4.98 4.62 -1.39
C ALA A 61 4.90 6.15 -1.30
N ALA A 62 3.95 6.76 -2.02
CA ALA A 62 3.69 8.19 -1.94
C ALA A 62 3.24 8.60 -0.53
N LEU A 63 2.36 7.82 0.11
CA LEU A 63 1.90 8.08 1.48
C LEU A 63 3.05 8.00 2.49
N GLN A 64 3.88 6.97 2.41
CA GLN A 64 5.04 6.82 3.30
C GLN A 64 5.98 8.03 3.17
N TYR A 65 6.32 8.41 1.94
CA TYR A 65 7.14 9.60 1.70
C TYR A 65 6.45 10.88 2.22
N GLY A 66 5.12 10.93 2.09
CA GLY A 66 4.26 11.99 2.59
C GLY A 66 4.35 12.18 4.11
N ILE A 67 4.41 11.08 4.86
CA ILE A 67 4.46 11.07 6.33
C ILE A 67 5.86 11.43 6.83
N ASP A 68 6.90 10.95 6.17
CA ASP A 68 8.30 11.14 6.61
C ASP A 68 8.85 12.55 6.31
N LYS A 69 8.15 13.35 5.49
CA LYS A 69 8.64 14.65 5.01
C LYS A 69 7.73 15.79 5.42
N ASP A 70 8.35 16.80 6.03
CA ASP A 70 7.69 18.08 6.26
C ASP A 70 7.64 18.90 4.97
N PHE A 71 6.45 18.98 4.37
CA PHE A 71 6.20 19.85 3.22
C PHE A 71 5.88 21.26 3.69
N LEU A 72 6.80 21.92 4.39
CA LEU A 72 6.60 23.30 4.84
C LEU A 72 6.49 24.23 3.63
N ASN A 73 5.29 24.75 3.42
CA ASN A 73 4.92 25.74 2.40
C ASN A 73 5.25 25.34 0.95
N GLY A 74 4.25 24.84 0.25
CA GLY A 74 4.27 24.73 -1.21
C GLY A 74 3.59 23.48 -1.76
N THR A 75 3.37 23.49 -3.07
CA THR A 75 3.02 22.28 -3.83
C THR A 75 4.33 21.63 -4.31
N ARG A 76 4.47 20.32 -4.15
CA ARG A 76 5.58 19.52 -4.68
C ARG A 76 5.04 18.48 -5.65
N HIS A 77 5.74 18.31 -6.76
CA HIS A 77 5.50 17.23 -7.71
C HIS A 77 6.59 16.18 -7.48
N LEU A 78 6.18 14.96 -7.18
CA LEU A 78 7.07 13.84 -6.88
C LEU A 78 6.81 12.73 -7.89
N MET A 79 7.87 12.23 -8.51
CA MET A 79 7.81 11.07 -9.37
C MET A 79 8.29 9.84 -8.59
N PHE A 80 7.42 8.86 -8.45
CA PHE A 80 7.75 7.56 -7.86
C PHE A 80 8.06 6.60 -9.00
N TYR A 81 9.29 6.09 -9.02
CA TYR A 81 9.75 5.13 -10.00
C TYR A 81 10.03 3.80 -9.32
N ASN A 82 9.26 2.77 -9.67
CA ASN A 82 9.42 1.43 -9.13
C ASN A 82 9.86 0.49 -10.25
N MET A 83 11.05 -0.09 -10.09
CA MET A 83 11.58 -1.14 -10.95
C MET A 83 11.66 -2.43 -10.12
N GLY A 84 10.61 -3.25 -10.23
CA GLY A 84 10.56 -4.57 -9.62
C GLY A 84 11.16 -5.65 -10.52
N SER A 85 11.09 -6.90 -10.06
CA SER A 85 11.61 -8.05 -10.82
C SER A 85 10.84 -8.37 -12.11
N MET A 86 9.52 -8.15 -12.11
CA MET A 86 8.65 -8.48 -13.23
C MET A 86 8.11 -7.25 -13.97
N HIS A 87 8.04 -6.10 -13.30
CA HIS A 87 7.39 -4.91 -13.83
C HIS A 87 8.09 -3.64 -13.38
N THR A 88 8.09 -2.66 -14.28
CA THR A 88 8.58 -1.31 -14.05
C THR A 88 7.43 -0.34 -14.29
N TYR A 89 7.21 0.59 -13.38
CA TYR A 89 6.21 1.64 -13.54
C TYR A 89 6.67 2.94 -12.88
N ALA A 90 6.10 4.04 -13.36
CA ALA A 90 6.30 5.37 -12.80
C ALA A 90 4.94 6.01 -12.51
N ASP A 91 4.83 6.69 -11.38
CA ASP A 91 3.66 7.47 -10.99
C ASP A 91 4.08 8.89 -10.60
N ILE A 92 3.19 9.85 -10.80
CA ILE A 92 3.42 11.26 -10.43
C ILE A 92 2.38 11.62 -9.37
N SER A 93 2.86 11.99 -8.19
CA SER A 93 2.02 12.48 -7.11
C SER A 93 2.26 13.96 -6.88
N VAL A 94 1.20 14.65 -6.44
CA VAL A 94 1.25 16.06 -6.11
C VAL A 94 0.93 16.21 -4.62
N TRP A 95 1.89 16.72 -3.87
CA TRP A 95 1.76 16.96 -2.44
C TRP A 95 1.60 18.44 -2.20
N ARG A 96 0.57 18.81 -1.43
CA ARG A 96 0.33 20.20 -1.03
C ARG A 96 0.07 20.23 0.47
N TRP A 97 0.86 21.04 1.17
CA TRP A 97 0.59 21.36 2.56
C TRP A 97 -0.44 22.49 2.62
N GLY A 98 -1.62 22.19 3.16
CA GLY A 98 -2.68 23.16 3.42
C GLY A 98 -2.61 23.65 4.86
N GLY A 99 -2.30 24.93 5.06
CA GLY A 99 -2.47 25.56 6.36
C GLY A 99 -3.97 25.58 6.74
N VAL A 100 -4.25 25.10 7.96
CA VAL A 100 -5.54 25.08 8.66
C VAL A 100 -6.55 24.03 8.17
N GLY A 101 -6.68 22.96 8.95
CA GLY A 101 -7.73 21.94 8.82
C GLY A 101 -7.17 20.59 8.36
N TRP A 102 -7.36 19.56 9.19
CA TRP A 102 -6.98 18.16 9.02
C TRP A 102 -6.74 17.73 7.56
N GLY A 103 -5.48 17.39 7.28
CA GLY A 103 -4.93 17.07 5.96
C GLY A 103 -5.66 15.93 5.26
N GLY A 104 -6.60 16.30 4.40
CA GLY A 104 -7.16 15.42 3.38
C GLY A 104 -6.20 15.33 2.19
N VAL A 105 -5.88 14.10 1.78
CA VAL A 105 -5.19 13.82 0.51
C VAL A 105 -6.15 14.18 -0.63
N VAL A 106 -5.88 15.29 -1.33
CA VAL A 106 -6.66 15.67 -2.53
C VAL A 106 -6.07 14.94 -3.73
N TRP A 107 -6.75 13.87 -4.17
CA TRP A 107 -6.46 13.19 -5.43
C TRP A 107 -7.01 14.01 -6.61
N VAL A 108 -6.16 14.74 -7.31
CA VAL A 108 -6.52 15.29 -8.63
C VAL A 108 -6.16 14.26 -9.69
N LYS A 109 -7.14 13.48 -10.13
CA LYS A 109 -7.04 12.69 -11.36
C LYS A 109 -7.39 13.62 -12.53
N ARG A 110 -6.47 13.81 -13.48
CA ARG A 110 -6.84 14.31 -14.82
C ARG A 110 -7.41 13.16 -15.63
#